data_AF-A0A452IH81-F1
#
_entry.id   AF-A0A452IH81-F1
#
_cell.length_a   1.000
_cell.length_b   1.000
_cell.length_c   1.000
_cell.angle_alpha   90.00
_cell.angle_beta   90.00
_cell.angle_gamma   90.00
#
_symmetry.space_group_name_H-M   'P 1'
#
loop_
_entity.id
_entity.type
_entity.pdbx_description
1 polymer ?
#
loop_
_entity_poly.entity_id
_entity_poly.type
_entity_poly.pdbx_seq_one_letter_code
_entity_poly.pdbx_strand_id
1 'polypeptide(L)'
;ENDANLPQLPPHHDNPRTNAGRDYCWAMMQRRGMTRPCKDINTFIHASRAQIQSVCRDGGTPYQGMRRSKRPLAVTTCELRRTQGTRCIYRSHAASRYIVIGCVHGMWPVQYNEKA
;
A
#
# COMPACT_ATOMS: atom_id res chain seq x y z
N GLU A 1 4.47 -17.39 20.92
CA GLU A 1 4.72 -15.94 20.86
C GLU A 1 3.98 -15.39 19.66
N ASN A 2 3.20 -14.33 19.83
CA ASN A 2 2.15 -13.97 18.87
C ASN A 2 2.73 -13.24 17.64
N ASP A 3 2.67 -13.87 16.47
CA ASP A 3 2.90 -13.29 15.12
C ASP A 3 2.04 -12.05 14.80
N ALA A 4 1.19 -11.62 15.73
CA ALA A 4 0.30 -10.47 15.63
C ALA A 4 0.98 -9.10 15.78
N ASN A 5 2.26 -9.05 16.17
CA ASN A 5 2.93 -7.79 16.53
C ASN A 5 4.06 -7.35 15.57
N LEU A 6 4.26 -8.07 14.47
CA LEU A 6 5.25 -7.65 13.49
C LEU A 6 4.64 -6.57 12.57
N PRO A 7 5.35 -5.45 12.29
CA PRO A 7 4.85 -4.43 11.38
C PRO A 7 4.58 -5.06 10.01
N GLN A 8 3.31 -5.33 9.72
CA GLN A 8 2.82 -5.61 8.37
C GLN A 8 2.86 -4.27 7.59
N LEU A 9 2.27 -4.17 6.42
CA LEU A 9 2.12 -2.89 5.70
C LEU A 9 0.76 -2.23 6.07
N PRO A 10 0.54 -1.68 7.29
CA PRO A 10 -0.81 -1.44 7.76
C PRO A 10 -1.50 -0.26 7.04
N PRO A 11 -0.82 0.78 6.49
CA PRO A 11 -1.48 1.77 5.65
C PRO A 11 -1.63 1.35 4.18
N HIS A 12 -0.97 0.30 3.71
CA HIS A 12 -0.94 -0.05 2.27
C HIS A 12 -1.78 -1.27 1.90
N HIS A 13 -2.37 -2.02 2.84
CA HIS A 13 -3.13 -3.23 2.49
C HIS A 13 -4.65 -2.97 2.46
N ASP A 14 -5.35 -3.30 1.37
CA ASP A 14 -6.83 -3.26 1.26
C ASP A 14 -7.32 -4.40 0.36
N ASN A 15 -7.66 -5.55 0.95
CA ASN A 15 -8.11 -6.72 0.21
C ASN A 15 -9.25 -7.47 0.93
N PRO A 16 -10.42 -7.66 0.30
CA PRO A 16 -10.79 -7.17 -1.04
C PRO A 16 -10.82 -5.64 -1.09
N ARG A 17 -10.74 -5.06 -2.30
CA ARG A 17 -10.81 -3.61 -2.48
C ARG A 17 -12.12 -3.08 -1.87
N THR A 18 -12.02 -2.10 -0.98
CA THR A 18 -13.18 -1.45 -0.38
C THR A 18 -14.08 -0.83 -1.46
N ASN A 19 -15.39 -1.11 -1.40
CA ASN A 19 -16.36 -0.52 -2.32
C ASN A 19 -16.80 0.88 -1.83
N ALA A 20 -16.15 1.93 -2.32
CA ALA A 20 -16.52 3.33 -2.01
C ALA A 20 -16.54 4.23 -3.26
N GLY A 21 -16.63 3.66 -4.46
CA GLY A 21 -16.72 4.41 -5.72
C GLY A 21 -15.61 5.47 -5.87
N ARG A 22 -16.03 6.71 -6.17
CA ARG A 22 -15.14 7.87 -6.37
C ARG A 22 -14.50 8.37 -5.08
N ASP A 23 -15.10 8.08 -3.92
CA ASP A 23 -14.62 8.52 -2.61
C ASP A 23 -13.62 7.54 -1.97
N TYR A 24 -13.25 6.47 -2.68
CA TYR A 24 -12.33 5.43 -2.22
C TYR A 24 -11.09 6.00 -1.51
N CYS A 25 -10.37 6.93 -2.14
CA CYS A 25 -9.15 7.47 -1.55
C CYS A 25 -9.42 8.31 -0.30
N TRP A 26 -10.45 9.15 -0.29
CA TRP A 26 -10.80 9.92 0.90
C TRP A 26 -11.17 8.98 2.07
N ALA A 27 -12.04 8.00 1.82
CA ALA A 27 -12.50 7.05 2.82
C ALA A 27 -11.35 6.20 3.37
N MET A 28 -10.48 5.67 2.51
CA MET A 28 -9.40 4.79 2.92
C MET A 28 -8.27 5.55 3.61
N MET A 29 -7.90 6.74 3.13
CA MET A 29 -6.92 7.58 3.80
C MET A 29 -7.41 7.99 5.19
N GLN A 30 -8.69 8.33 5.33
CA GLN A 30 -9.29 8.65 6.63
C GLN A 30 -9.28 7.44 7.58
N ARG A 31 -9.75 6.28 7.11
CA ARG A 31 -9.80 5.03 7.91
C ARG A 31 -8.44 4.59 8.43
N ARG A 32 -7.36 4.97 7.76
CA ARG A 32 -5.98 4.65 8.15
C ARG A 32 -5.26 5.80 8.85
N GLY A 33 -5.99 6.86 9.25
CA GLY A 33 -5.42 7.99 9.98
C GLY A 33 -4.47 8.88 9.16
N MET A 34 -4.53 8.82 7.84
CA MET A 34 -3.63 9.54 6.91
C MET A 34 -4.20 10.88 6.44
N THR A 35 -5.12 11.47 7.19
CA THR A 35 -5.77 12.75 6.87
C THR A 35 -5.46 13.86 7.87
N ARG A 36 -4.70 13.58 8.94
CA ARG A 36 -4.32 14.55 9.98
C ARG A 36 -2.88 14.29 10.49
N PRO A 37 -1.84 14.85 9.85
CA PRO A 37 -1.88 15.68 8.64
C PRO A 37 -2.24 14.87 7.37
N CYS A 38 -2.61 15.56 6.28
CA CYS A 38 -2.83 14.91 5.00
C CYS A 38 -1.53 14.28 4.51
N LYS A 39 -1.51 12.97 4.25
CA LYS A 39 -0.35 12.30 3.65
C LYS A 39 -0.36 12.52 2.14
N ASP A 40 0.77 12.95 1.57
CA ASP A 40 0.84 13.33 0.15
C ASP A 40 0.52 12.21 -0.82
N ILE A 41 1.00 10.99 -0.55
CA ILE A 41 0.77 9.83 -1.40
C ILE A 41 0.66 8.56 -0.58
N ASN A 42 -0.26 7.68 -0.97
CA ASN A 42 -0.34 6.32 -0.45
C ASN A 42 -0.93 5.37 -1.47
N THR A 43 -0.27 4.24 -1.70
CA THR A 43 -0.80 3.15 -2.52
C THR A 43 -1.41 2.04 -1.66
N PHE A 44 -2.64 1.66 -1.97
CA PHE A 44 -3.32 0.49 -1.41
C PHE A 44 -3.18 -0.71 -2.36
N ILE A 45 -2.79 -1.86 -1.82
CA ILE A 45 -2.59 -3.12 -2.55
C ILE A 45 -3.82 -4.01 -2.34
N HIS A 46 -4.40 -4.45 -3.44
CA HIS A 46 -5.56 -5.34 -3.52
C HIS A 46 -5.11 -6.78 -3.81
N ALA A 47 -4.36 -7.34 -2.87
CA ALA A 47 -3.86 -8.70 -2.93
C ALA A 47 -3.95 -9.34 -1.55
N SER A 48 -3.98 -10.67 -1.48
CA SER A 48 -4.00 -11.37 -0.20
C SER A 48 -2.69 -11.12 0.57
N ARG A 49 -2.72 -11.24 1.90
CA ARG A 49 -1.50 -11.13 2.72
C ARG A 49 -0.43 -12.12 2.29
N ALA A 50 -0.82 -13.35 1.94
CA ALA A 50 0.07 -14.38 1.44
C ALA A 50 0.76 -13.96 0.12
N GLN A 51 0.04 -13.32 -0.80
CA GLN A 51 0.62 -12.80 -2.04
C GLN A 51 1.62 -11.66 -1.79
N ILE A 52 1.36 -10.78 -0.82
CA ILE A 52 2.29 -9.70 -0.49
C ILE A 52 3.53 -10.26 0.23
N GLN A 53 3.34 -11.18 1.18
CA GLN A 53 4.43 -11.86 1.88
C GLN A 53 5.32 -12.67 0.93
N SER A 54 4.76 -13.31 -0.11
CA SER A 54 5.57 -14.09 -1.05
C SER A 54 6.56 -13.21 -1.82
N VAL A 55 6.30 -11.91 -2.01
CA VAL A 55 7.25 -10.96 -2.59
C VAL A 55 8.54 -10.88 -1.76
N CYS A 56 8.45 -11.09 -0.44
CA CYS A 56 9.63 -11.16 0.42
C CYS A 56 10.52 -12.38 0.16
N ARG A 57 9.96 -13.43 -0.44
CA ARG A 57 10.63 -14.71 -0.70
C ARG A 57 10.77 -14.96 -2.21
N ASP A 58 10.16 -16.03 -2.69
CA ASP A 58 10.19 -16.60 -4.03
C ASP A 58 9.29 -15.83 -5.02
N GLY A 59 8.28 -15.13 -4.52
CA GLY A 59 7.38 -14.28 -5.30
C GLY A 59 7.96 -12.92 -5.72
N GLY A 60 9.20 -12.61 -5.31
CA GLY A 60 9.88 -11.36 -5.67
C GLY A 60 11.34 -11.56 -6.12
N THR A 61 11.90 -10.51 -6.70
CA THR A 61 13.32 -10.44 -7.12
C THR A 61 14.01 -9.26 -6.43
N PRO A 62 15.32 -9.36 -6.13
CA PRO A 62 16.10 -8.21 -5.64
C PRO A 62 15.92 -6.99 -6.56
N TYR A 63 15.72 -5.81 -5.96
CA TYR A 63 15.55 -4.56 -6.69
C TYR A 63 15.97 -3.38 -5.80
N GLN A 64 17.12 -2.75 -6.12
CA GLN A 64 17.62 -1.55 -5.42
C GLN A 64 17.62 -1.66 -3.88
N GLY A 65 18.09 -2.79 -3.32
CA GLY A 65 18.08 -3.04 -1.87
C GLY A 65 16.71 -3.41 -1.28
N MET A 66 15.67 -3.46 -2.10
CA MET A 66 14.30 -3.89 -1.80
C MET A 66 13.95 -5.14 -2.62
N ARG A 67 12.67 -5.53 -2.63
CA ARG A 67 12.17 -6.63 -3.46
C ARG A 67 11.03 -6.17 -4.35
N ARG A 68 11.14 -6.47 -5.64
CA ARG A 68 10.10 -6.23 -6.64
C ARG A 68 9.26 -7.49 -6.84
N SER A 69 7.94 -7.38 -6.91
CA SER A 69 7.07 -8.52 -7.21
C SER A 69 7.38 -9.11 -8.59
N LYS A 70 7.28 -10.42 -8.75
CA LYS A 70 7.42 -11.11 -10.05
C LYS A 70 6.16 -11.03 -10.90
N ARG A 71 5.02 -10.72 -10.29
CA ARG A 71 3.73 -10.55 -10.96
C ARG A 71 3.15 -9.17 -10.63
N PRO A 72 2.40 -8.55 -11.57
CA PRO A 72 1.63 -7.36 -11.27
C PRO A 72 0.57 -7.64 -10.20
N LEU A 73 0.36 -6.67 -9.31
CA LEU A 73 -0.71 -6.71 -8.33
C LEU A 73 -1.64 -5.52 -8.57
N ALA A 74 -2.95 -5.72 -8.33
CA ALA A 74 -3.92 -4.65 -8.38
C ALA A 74 -3.66 -3.67 -7.23
N VAL A 75 -3.66 -2.39 -7.53
CA VAL A 75 -3.41 -1.31 -6.58
C VAL A 75 -4.32 -0.11 -6.86
N THR A 76 -4.53 0.71 -5.82
CA THR A 76 -5.06 2.07 -5.96
C THR A 76 -4.13 3.07 -5.28
N THR A 77 -3.52 3.96 -6.05
CA THR A 77 -2.71 5.08 -5.53
C THR A 77 -3.60 6.29 -5.26
N CYS A 78 -3.48 6.82 -4.05
CA CYS A 78 -4.15 8.01 -3.57
C CYS A 78 -3.14 9.14 -3.43
N GLU A 79 -3.28 10.18 -4.24
CA GLU A 79 -2.35 11.30 -4.32
C GLU A 79 -3.06 12.58 -3.89
N LEU A 80 -2.49 13.33 -2.95
CA LEU A 80 -3.06 14.55 -2.42
C LEU A 80 -3.07 15.61 -3.53
N ARG A 81 -4.27 16.04 -3.90
CA ARG A 81 -4.43 17.11 -4.89
C ARG A 81 -4.36 18.48 -4.23
N ARG A 82 -5.05 18.64 -3.10
CA ARG A 82 -5.07 19.87 -2.30
C ARG A 82 -5.71 19.61 -0.93
N THR A 83 -5.47 20.54 -0.01
CA THR A 83 -6.16 20.63 1.27
C THR A 83 -7.17 21.78 1.21
N GLN A 84 -8.40 21.54 1.65
CA GLN A 84 -9.45 22.56 1.74
C GLN A 84 -9.99 22.59 3.18
N GLY A 85 -9.54 23.57 3.96
CA GLY A 85 -9.79 23.59 5.40
C GLY A 85 -9.21 22.34 6.07
N THR A 86 -10.05 21.57 6.77
CA THR A 86 -9.65 20.30 7.41
C THR A 86 -9.81 19.08 6.50
N ARG A 87 -10.20 19.25 5.24
CA ARG A 87 -10.46 18.14 4.30
C ARG A 87 -9.28 17.94 3.35
N CYS A 88 -8.75 16.73 3.30
CA CYS A 88 -7.79 16.28 2.29
C CYS A 88 -8.53 15.83 1.04
N ILE A 89 -8.20 16.39 -0.13
CA ILE A 89 -8.79 16.01 -1.41
C ILE A 89 -7.76 15.18 -2.18
N TYR A 90 -8.08 13.91 -2.40
CA TYR A 90 -7.20 12.95 -3.07
C TYR A 90 -7.66 12.66 -4.50
N ARG A 91 -6.71 12.45 -5.40
CA ARG A 91 -6.91 11.83 -6.71
C ARG A 91 -6.65 10.33 -6.59
N SER A 92 -7.49 9.53 -7.24
CA SER A 92 -7.41 8.05 -7.21
C SER A 92 -6.90 7.54 -8.56
N HIS A 93 -5.90 6.66 -8.51
CA HIS A 93 -5.32 5.99 -9.67
C HIS A 93 -5.30 4.48 -9.46
N ALA A 94 -6.22 3.76 -10.08
CA ALA A 94 -6.23 2.30 -10.07
C ALA A 94 -5.32 1.75 -11.17
N ALA A 95 -4.50 0.76 -10.86
CA ALA A 95 -3.59 0.13 -11.81
C ALA A 95 -3.32 -1.34 -11.44
N SER A 96 -2.78 -2.09 -12.39
CA SER A 96 -2.12 -3.36 -12.12
C SER A 96 -0.63 -3.18 -12.41
N ARG A 97 0.21 -3.19 -11.37
CA ARG A 97 1.65 -2.91 -11.51
C ARG A 97 2.51 -3.80 -10.63
N TYR A 98 3.79 -3.93 -10.99
CA TYR A 98 4.78 -4.53 -10.11
C TYR A 98 4.99 -3.61 -8.90
N ILE A 99 4.96 -4.18 -7.70
CA ILE A 99 5.21 -3.42 -6.48
C ILE A 99 6.64 -3.62 -6.02
N VAL A 100 7.19 -2.62 -5.33
CA VAL A 100 8.50 -2.72 -4.68
C VAL A 100 8.31 -2.50 -3.19
N ILE A 101 8.78 -3.47 -2.39
CA ILE A 101 8.61 -3.48 -0.95
C ILE A 101 9.92 -3.81 -0.22
N GLY A 102 10.08 -3.24 0.97
CA GLY A 102 11.14 -3.58 1.91
C GLY A 102 10.68 -4.74 2.78
N CYS A 103 11.60 -5.66 3.09
CA CYS A 103 11.31 -6.86 3.87
C CYS A 103 12.27 -6.99 5.05
N VAL A 104 11.76 -7.29 6.24
CA VAL A 104 12.56 -7.64 7.41
C VAL A 104 12.70 -9.16 7.51
N HIS A 105 13.92 -9.62 7.80
CA HIS A 105 14.30 -11.05 7.86
C HIS A 105 13.89 -11.85 6.61
N GLY A 106 13.74 -11.18 5.45
CA GLY A 106 13.30 -11.82 4.20
C GLY A 106 11.87 -12.40 4.23
N MET A 107 11.09 -12.10 5.27
CA MET A 107 9.77 -12.72 5.46
C MET A 107 8.63 -11.70 5.51
N TRP A 108 8.91 -10.52 6.04
CA TRP A 108 7.83 -9.61 6.47
C TRP A 108 7.90 -8.27 5.77
N PRO A 109 6.84 -7.89 5.02
CA PRO A 109 6.83 -6.63 4.28
C PRO A 109 6.61 -5.46 5.25
N VAL A 110 7.57 -4.54 5.30
CA VAL A 110 7.55 -3.40 6.25
C VAL A 110 7.46 -2.03 5.58
N GLN A 111 7.82 -1.94 4.29
CA GLN A 111 7.90 -0.67 3.57
C GLN A 111 7.37 -0.83 2.15
N TYR A 112 6.63 0.17 1.65
CA TYR A 112 6.22 0.28 0.26
C TYR A 112 7.00 1.41 -0.42
N ASN A 113 7.50 1.19 -1.63
CA ASN A 113 8.15 2.23 -2.41
C ASN A 113 7.13 2.90 -3.34
N GLU A 114 6.70 4.12 -2.98
CA GLU A 114 5.73 4.91 -3.76
C GLU A 114 6.30 5.44 -5.09
N LYS A 115 7.63 5.45 -5.26
CA LYS A 115 8.35 6.04 -6.40
C LYS A 115 8.92 5.01 -7.38
N ALA A 116 8.66 3.71 -7.16
CA ALA A 116 9.16 2.63 -8.00
C ALA A 116 8.34 2.41 -9.29
#